data_AF-A0A3C2DZT1-F1
#
_entry.id   AF-A0A3C2DZT1-F1
#
_cell.length_a   1.000
_cell.length_b   1.000
_cell.length_c   1.000
_cell.angle_alpha   90.00
_cell.angle_beta   90.00
_cell.angle_gamma   90.00
#
_symmetry.space_group_name_H-M   'P 1'
#
loop_
_entity.id
_entity.type
_entity.pdbx_description
1 polymer ?
#
loop_
_entity_poly.entity_id
_entity_poly.type
_entity_poly.pdbx_seq_one_letter_code
_entity_poly.pdbx_strand_id
1 'polypeptide(L)'
;DDGDVYNPEAWREDALARPETRARFRALLNLGFTDAVLAIDPGGGAYTFWDYKASAWNKDHGLRIDHLLLSPQAADRLSGCAIDRGPRGLEKPSDHTPVWCELNEENPY
;
A
#
# COMPACT_ATOMS: atom_id res chain seq x y z
N ASP A 1 8.53 2.82 -2.55
CA ASP A 1 9.96 3.19 -2.54
C ASP A 1 10.69 2.13 -1.72
N ASP A 2 11.82 2.45 -1.09
CA ASP A 2 12.49 1.52 -0.17
C ASP A 2 11.76 1.41 1.19
N GLY A 3 10.91 2.38 1.55
CA GLY A 3 10.04 2.27 2.73
C GLY A 3 8.88 1.28 2.58
N ASP A 4 8.59 0.86 1.34
CA ASP A 4 7.52 -0.09 1.01
C ASP A 4 7.90 -1.56 1.21
N VAL A 5 9.10 -1.86 1.73
CA VAL A 5 9.58 -3.22 1.92
C VAL A 5 10.46 -3.33 3.16
N TYR A 6 10.34 -4.43 3.90
CA TYR A 6 11.10 -4.64 5.14
C TYR A 6 12.62 -4.70 4.94
N ASN A 7 13.08 -5.13 3.76
CA ASN A 7 14.50 -5.23 3.42
C ASN A 7 14.71 -4.89 1.93
N PRO A 8 14.90 -3.61 1.57
CA PRO A 8 15.03 -3.17 0.19
C PRO A 8 16.13 -3.88 -0.60
N GLU A 9 17.27 -4.14 0.04
CA GLU A 9 18.42 -4.78 -0.62
C GLU A 9 18.11 -6.22 -1.05
N ALA A 10 17.40 -6.97 -0.20
CA ALA A 10 17.00 -8.34 -0.54
C ALA A 10 16.03 -8.42 -1.74
N TRP A 11 15.33 -7.33 -2.04
CA TRP A 11 14.37 -7.25 -3.13
C TRP A 11 14.91 -6.56 -4.38
N ARG A 12 16.15 -6.08 -4.39
CA ARG A 12 16.72 -5.24 -5.46
C ARG A 12 16.61 -5.84 -6.87
N GLU A 13 16.69 -7.16 -6.98
CA GLU A 13 16.59 -7.90 -8.25
C GLU A 13 15.15 -8.38 -8.58
N ASP A 14 14.22 -8.24 -7.62
CA ASP A 14 12.82 -8.60 -7.77
C ASP A 14 12.09 -7.63 -8.71
N ALA A 15 11.12 -8.13 -9.46
CA ALA A 15 10.34 -7.35 -10.41
C ALA A 15 9.68 -6.11 -9.78
N LEU A 16 9.32 -6.17 -8.50
CA LEU A 16 8.70 -5.07 -7.75
C LEU A 16 9.68 -3.94 -7.42
N ALA A 17 10.97 -4.24 -7.26
CA ALA A 17 11.99 -3.24 -6.92
C ALA A 17 12.77 -2.71 -8.12
N ARG A 18 12.58 -3.30 -9.31
CA ARG A 18 13.25 -2.85 -10.54
C ARG A 18 13.04 -1.36 -10.78
N PRO A 19 14.10 -0.62 -11.17
CA PRO A 19 14.00 0.82 -11.44
C PRO A 19 12.89 1.17 -12.42
N GLU A 20 12.66 0.35 -13.44
CA GLU A 20 11.64 0.53 -14.47
C GLU A 20 10.23 0.41 -13.89
N THR A 21 9.96 -0.64 -13.09
CA THR A 21 8.67 -0.83 -12.41
C THR A 21 8.35 0.37 -11.52
N ARG A 22 9.32 0.77 -10.68
CA ARG A 22 9.19 1.93 -9.80
C ARG A 22 9.01 3.23 -10.57
N ALA A 23 9.68 3.39 -11.72
CA ALA A 23 9.52 4.56 -12.58
C ALA A 23 8.12 4.62 -13.22
N ARG A 24 7.55 3.49 -13.63
CA ARG A 24 6.19 3.42 -14.16
C ARG A 24 5.16 3.78 -13.09
N PHE A 25 5.30 3.27 -11.88
CA PHE A 25 4.42 3.63 -10.78
C PHE A 25 4.51 5.14 -10.44
N ARG A 26 5.72 5.70 -10.35
CA ARG A 26 5.90 7.16 -10.20
C ARG A 26 5.29 7.96 -11.33
N ALA A 27 5.33 7.46 -12.56
CA ALA A 27 4.70 8.13 -13.70
C ALA A 27 3.17 8.20 -13.53
N LEU A 28 2.53 7.17 -12.96
CA LEU A 28 1.11 7.22 -12.60
C LEU A 28 0.85 8.29 -11.54
N LEU A 29 1.61 8.31 -10.45
CA LEU A 29 1.46 9.33 -9.41
C LEU A 29 1.61 10.76 -9.99
N ASN A 30 2.58 10.95 -10.88
CA ASN A 30 2.84 12.24 -11.54
C ASN A 30 1.74 12.70 -12.50
N LEU A 31 0.72 11.86 -12.80
CA LEU A 31 -0.49 12.32 -13.48
C LEU A 31 -1.42 13.13 -12.56
N GLY A 32 -1.09 13.26 -11.27
CA GLY A 32 -1.88 13.95 -10.27
C GLY A 32 -2.68 13.01 -9.37
N PHE A 33 -2.33 11.73 -9.31
CA PHE A 33 -2.97 10.80 -8.37
C PHE A 33 -2.31 10.88 -6.99
N THR A 34 -3.15 10.87 -5.95
CA THR A 34 -2.70 10.82 -4.55
C THR A 34 -2.81 9.39 -4.03
N ASP A 35 -1.76 8.87 -3.41
CA ASP A 35 -1.81 7.59 -2.69
C ASP A 35 -2.46 7.82 -1.32
N ALA A 36 -3.64 7.25 -1.08
CA ALA A 36 -4.44 7.51 0.12
C ALA A 36 -3.75 7.08 1.42
N VAL A 37 -2.97 5.99 1.37
CA VAL A 37 -2.28 5.46 2.56
C VAL A 37 -1.17 6.42 2.99
N LEU A 38 -0.36 6.86 2.03
CA LEU A 38 0.75 7.79 2.30
C LEU A 38 0.28 9.20 2.68
N ALA A 39 -0.91 9.61 2.23
CA ALA A 39 -1.49 10.89 2.59
C ALA A 39 -1.85 10.98 4.09
N ILE A 40 -2.20 9.85 4.71
CA ILE A 40 -2.65 9.79 6.12
C ILE A 40 -1.54 9.27 7.04
N ASP A 41 -0.77 8.27 6.60
CA ASP A 41 0.34 7.70 7.36
C ASP A 41 1.63 7.64 6.51
N PRO A 42 2.43 8.73 6.53
CA PRO A 42 3.68 8.78 5.80
C PRO A 42 4.82 8.02 6.50
N GLY A 43 4.58 7.41 7.67
CA GLY A 43 5.61 6.87 8.56
C GLY A 43 6.30 5.58 8.09
N GLY A 44 5.84 4.97 6.99
CA GLY A 44 6.35 3.68 6.51
C GLY A 44 5.85 2.49 7.33
N GLY A 45 6.24 1.26 6.96
CA GLY A 45 5.77 0.03 7.64
C GLY A 45 4.32 -0.36 7.33
N ALA A 46 3.71 0.31 6.37
CA ALA A 46 2.34 0.07 5.88
C ALA A 46 2.29 -1.12 4.91
N TYR A 47 2.67 -2.32 5.35
CA TYR A 47 2.69 -3.50 4.47
C TYR A 47 1.28 -4.04 4.21
N THR A 48 1.07 -4.55 3.01
CA THR A 48 -0.21 -5.12 2.54
C THR A 48 -0.07 -6.58 2.14
N PHE A 49 1.17 -7.07 2.00
CA PHE A 49 1.53 -8.41 1.56
C PHE A 49 2.61 -9.04 2.46
N TRP A 50 2.47 -10.33 2.74
CA TRP A 50 3.49 -11.15 3.41
C TRP A 50 3.50 -12.58 2.82
N ASP A 51 4.63 -12.98 2.25
CA ASP A 51 4.85 -14.34 1.74
C ASP A 51 4.53 -15.39 2.82
N TYR A 52 3.95 -16.52 2.42
CA TYR A 52 3.64 -17.64 3.34
C TYR A 52 4.89 -18.28 3.95
N LYS A 53 6.06 -18.11 3.31
CA LYS A 53 7.33 -18.72 3.71
C LYS A 53 8.03 -17.91 4.79
N ALA A 54 9.04 -18.55 5.39
CA ALA A 54 9.98 -17.94 6.35
C ALA A 54 9.34 -17.22 7.56
N SER A 55 8.06 -17.51 7.83
CA SER A 55 7.25 -16.83 8.84
C SER A 55 7.21 -15.31 8.64
N ALA A 56 7.10 -14.84 7.40
CA ALA A 56 7.16 -13.41 7.08
C ALA A 56 6.11 -12.59 7.85
N TRP A 57 4.88 -13.11 7.97
CA TRP A 57 3.82 -12.49 8.79
C TRP A 57 4.23 -12.30 10.26
N ASN A 58 4.73 -13.36 10.92
CA ASN A 58 5.09 -13.31 12.34
C ASN A 58 6.29 -12.39 12.61
N LYS A 59 7.14 -12.15 11.61
CA LYS A 59 8.31 -11.27 11.70
C LYS A 59 8.02 -9.85 11.19
N ASP A 60 6.81 -9.61 10.70
CA ASP A 60 6.42 -8.42 9.96
C ASP A 60 7.33 -8.07 8.77
N HIS A 61 7.83 -9.09 8.07
CA HIS A 61 8.65 -8.95 6.87
C HIS A 61 7.75 -8.76 5.64
N GLY A 62 7.09 -7.60 5.55
CA GLY A 62 6.09 -7.34 4.54
C GLY A 62 6.56 -6.48 3.36
N LEU A 63 5.63 -6.32 2.42
CA LEU A 63 5.70 -5.41 1.29
C LEU A 63 4.40 -4.63 1.18
N ARG A 64 4.47 -3.39 0.71
CA ARG A 64 3.32 -2.59 0.31
C ARG A 64 3.21 -2.59 -1.21
N ILE A 65 2.21 -3.30 -1.73
CA ILE A 65 1.97 -3.43 -3.17
C ILE A 65 0.49 -3.28 -3.56
N ASP A 66 -0.37 -3.01 -2.59
CA ASP A 66 -1.78 -2.69 -2.79
C ASP A 66 -1.98 -1.18 -2.52
N HIS A 67 -2.41 -0.44 -3.54
CA HIS A 67 -2.48 1.02 -3.51
C HIS A 67 -3.89 1.53 -3.84
N LEU A 68 -4.32 2.58 -3.14
CA LEU A 68 -5.52 3.34 -3.46
C LEU A 68 -5.10 4.69 -4.04
N LEU A 69 -5.14 4.80 -5.38
CA LEU A 69 -4.76 6.01 -6.11
C LEU A 69 -5.99 6.87 -6.40
N LEU A 70 -6.07 8.01 -5.73
CA LEU A 70 -7.20 8.93 -5.78
C LEU A 70 -6.95 10.05 -6.78
N SER A 71 -7.93 10.36 -7.63
CA SER A 71 -7.92 11.62 -8.39
C SER A 71 -7.97 12.82 -7.44
N PRO A 72 -7.66 14.05 -7.91
CA PRO A 72 -7.73 15.23 -7.05
C PRO A 72 -9.09 15.40 -6.34
N GLN A 73 -10.20 15.18 -7.05
CA GLN A 73 -11.55 15.29 -6.48
C GLN A 73 -11.84 14.23 -5.41
N ALA A 74 -11.30 13.02 -5.57
CA ALA A 74 -11.43 11.98 -4.56
C ALA A 74 -10.51 12.25 -3.36
N ALA A 75 -9.31 12.77 -3.60
CA ALA A 75 -8.37 13.14 -2.55
C ALA A 75 -8.93 14.27 -1.64
N ASP A 76 -9.59 15.27 -2.21
CA ASP A 76 -10.28 16.34 -1.45
C ASP A 76 -11.37 15.79 -0.50
N ARG A 77 -11.88 14.59 -0.78
CA ARG A 77 -12.94 13.93 -0.02
C ARG A 77 -12.42 12.85 0.93
N LEU A 78 -11.11 12.58 0.93
CA LEU A 78 -10.51 11.54 1.76
C LEU A 78 -10.69 11.89 3.25
N SER A 79 -11.46 11.07 3.98
CA SER A 79 -11.75 11.25 5.40
C SER A 79 -11.10 10.19 6.29
N GLY A 80 -10.73 9.04 5.71
CA GLY A 80 -10.03 7.98 6.41
C GLY A 80 -9.35 7.01 5.46
N CYS A 81 -8.30 6.36 5.92
CA CYS A 81 -7.65 5.25 5.22
C CYS A 81 -6.94 4.37 6.24
N ALA A 82 -6.97 3.06 6.02
CA ALA A 82 -6.15 2.14 6.79
C ALA A 82 -5.88 0.84 6.02
N ILE A 83 -4.89 0.12 6.52
CA ILE A 83 -4.62 -1.27 6.17
C ILE A 83 -5.24 -2.13 7.26
N ASP A 84 -6.25 -2.93 6.92
CA ASP A 84 -6.85 -3.86 7.87
C ASP A 84 -6.02 -5.14 7.93
N ARG A 85 -5.23 -5.29 9.00
CA ARG A 85 -4.38 -6.47 9.26
C ARG A 85 -5.16 -7.68 9.80
N GLY A 86 -6.43 -7.51 10.17
CA GLY A 86 -7.26 -8.55 10.78
C GLY A 86 -7.41 -9.80 9.90
N PRO A 87 -7.84 -9.66 8.62
CA PRO A 87 -8.00 -10.79 7.70
C PRO A 87 -6.73 -11.61 7.50
N ARG A 88 -5.55 -10.97 7.48
CA ARG A 88 -4.26 -11.64 7.34
C ARG A 88 -3.88 -12.53 8.54
N GLY A 89 -4.47 -12.27 9.71
CA GLY A 89 -4.26 -13.04 10.93
C GLY A 89 -5.15 -14.28 11.10
N LEU A 90 -6.08 -14.55 10.17
CA LEU A 90 -7.01 -15.67 10.24
C LEU A 90 -6.38 -17.01 9.83
N GLU A 91 -7.10 -18.11 10.04
CA GLU A 91 -6.70 -19.43 9.53
C GLU A 91 -6.84 -19.48 7.99
N LYS A 92 -5.79 -19.95 7.31
CA LYS A 92 -5.69 -20.00 5.83
C LYS A 92 -6.04 -18.64 5.18
N PRO A 93 -5.36 -17.55 5.58
CA PRO A 93 -5.63 -16.23 5.06
C PRO A 93 -5.06 -16.08 3.64
N SER A 94 -5.46 -15.02 2.95
CA SER A 94 -4.70 -14.51 1.80
C SER A 94 -3.29 -14.08 2.23
N ASP A 95 -2.34 -14.05 1.31
CA ASP A 95 -1.01 -13.45 1.49
C ASP A 95 -1.08 -11.92 1.48
N HIS A 96 -2.19 -11.37 0.97
CA HIS A 96 -2.55 -9.96 1.05
C HIS A 96 -3.54 -9.67 2.19
N THR A 97 -3.64 -8.39 2.56
CA THR A 97 -4.66 -7.88 3.48
C THR A 97 -5.36 -6.64 2.88
N PRO A 98 -6.63 -6.37 3.23
CA PRO A 98 -7.35 -5.25 2.65
C PRO A 98 -6.73 -3.89 2.97
N VAL A 99 -6.74 -3.02 1.97
CA VAL A 99 -6.54 -1.58 2.11
C VAL A 99 -7.86 -0.91 1.79
N TRP A 100 -8.28 0.04 2.62
CA TRP A 100 -9.53 0.76 2.42
C TRP A 100 -9.33 2.25 2.63
N CYS A 101 -10.18 3.04 1.99
CA CYS A 101 -10.33 4.46 2.28
C CYS A 101 -11.81 4.82 2.37
N GLU A 102 -12.10 5.82 3.18
CA GLU A 102 -13.41 6.45 3.28
C GLU A 102 -13.36 7.79 2.55
N LEU A 103 -14.36 8.02 1.70
CA LEU A 103 -14.56 9.28 1.01
C LEU A 103 -15.86 9.88 1.52
N ASN A 104 -15.82 11.11 2.02
CA ASN A 104 -17.03 11.84 2.36
C ASN A 104 -17.93 11.92 1.13
N GLU A 105 -19.22 11.65 1.27
CA GLU A 105 -20.16 11.93 0.20
C GLU A 105 -20.21 13.44 -0.05
N GLU A 106 -20.24 13.86 -1.32
CA GLU A 106 -20.73 15.22 -1.57
C GLU A 106 -22.17 15.24 -1.07
N ASN A 107 -22.52 16.22 -0.24
CA ASN A 107 -23.88 16.71 -0.29
C ASN A 107 -23.90 17.85 -1.32
N PRO A 108 -24.27 17.59 -2.58
CA PRO A 108 -24.43 18.64 -3.58
C PRO A 108 -25.68 19.52 -3.33
N TYR A 109 -26.40 19.34 -2.20
CA TYR A 109 -27.65 20.03 -1.87
C TYR A 109 -27.76 20.51 -0.41
#